data_AF-A0A2V5QKZ6-F1
#
_entry.id   AF-A0A2V5QKZ6-F1
#
_cell.length_a   1.000
_cell.length_b   1.000
_cell.length_c   1.000
_cell.angle_alpha   90.00
_cell.angle_beta   90.00
_cell.angle_gamma   90.00
#
_symmetry.space_group_name_H-M   'P 1'
#
loop_
_entity.id
_entity.type
_entity.pdbx_description
1 polymer ?
#
loop_
_entity_poly.entity_id
_entity_poly.type
_entity_poly.pdbx_seq_one_letter_code
_entity_poly.pdbx_strand_id
1 'polypeptide(L)'
;MLSSAALDNLRLPENLRTRMRVDAAFRTVIALIGFSLALIGCREHVAVAHVDPNGPVEAVIPERGAYTGAFMDFGDEEDDVSLEVIEDFEQMVGKHQAIIASSSYWGEQNFPVDNLNVIWRHGSLPLVFWSPWDKPYEEDHGPDKFGLSEILAGKWDAYIDNWADAARDFGHPMIVVFGVEMNGTWFPWSGAYYGGAQWDAEAKNWKGPETFRKAYCYVVDRVRARGASNIKWMFHT
;
A
#
# COMPACT_ATOMS: atom_id res chain seq x y z
N MET A 1 -97.41 -31.45 -11.76
CA MET A 1 -96.90 -30.52 -10.72
C MET A 1 -97.73 -30.80 -9.47
N LEU A 2 -97.24 -31.18 -8.30
CA LEU A 2 -95.92 -31.18 -7.65
C LEU A 2 -95.79 -32.50 -6.85
N SER A 3 -94.58 -32.89 -6.43
CA SER A 3 -94.41 -33.82 -5.32
C SER A 3 -93.25 -33.41 -4.41
N SER A 4 -93.47 -33.71 -3.13
CA SER A 4 -92.79 -33.36 -1.90
C SER A 4 -91.49 -34.15 -1.66
N ALA A 5 -90.54 -33.57 -0.90
CA ALA A 5 -89.51 -34.32 -0.19
C ALA A 5 -89.20 -33.68 1.18
N ALA A 6 -88.98 -34.55 2.16
CA ALA A 6 -88.79 -34.31 3.58
C ALA A 6 -87.33 -33.99 3.97
N LEU A 7 -87.12 -33.44 5.18
CA LEU A 7 -86.33 -34.04 6.29
C LEU A 7 -85.86 -32.99 7.32
N ASP A 8 -86.17 -33.27 8.58
CA ASP A 8 -85.53 -32.72 9.78
C ASP A 8 -84.07 -33.21 9.93
N ASN A 9 -83.16 -32.34 10.38
CA ASN A 9 -82.41 -32.51 11.65
C ASN A 9 -81.30 -31.45 11.84
N LEU A 10 -81.25 -30.94 13.08
CA LEU A 10 -80.27 -29.99 13.62
C LEU A 10 -78.80 -30.45 13.49
N ARG A 11 -77.92 -29.53 13.06
CA ARG A 11 -76.50 -29.46 13.45
C ARG A 11 -76.11 -28.01 13.73
N LEU A 12 -75.64 -27.75 14.95
CA LEU A 12 -74.96 -26.48 15.32
C LEU A 12 -73.48 -26.56 14.91
N PRO A 13 -72.87 -25.49 14.35
CA PRO A 13 -71.51 -25.53 13.84
C PRO A 13 -70.43 -25.37 14.93
N GLU A 14 -69.35 -26.11 14.74
CA GLU A 14 -68.06 -25.97 15.41
C GLU A 14 -67.48 -24.55 15.21
N ASN A 15 -67.53 -23.69 16.23
CA ASN A 15 -66.81 -22.41 16.12
C ASN A 15 -66.25 -21.83 17.44
N LEU A 16 -66.20 -22.62 18.52
CA LEU A 16 -65.69 -22.16 19.82
C LEU A 16 -64.32 -22.71 20.22
N ARG A 17 -63.78 -23.73 19.52
CA ARG A 17 -62.44 -24.27 19.83
C ARG A 17 -61.30 -23.60 19.05
N THR A 18 -61.60 -22.89 17.97
CA THR A 18 -60.58 -22.35 17.06
C THR A 18 -60.07 -20.97 17.48
N ARG A 19 -60.88 -20.16 18.18
CA ARG A 19 -60.47 -18.82 18.63
C ARG A 19 -59.43 -18.82 19.76
N MET A 20 -59.55 -19.72 20.74
CA MET A 20 -58.59 -19.75 21.87
C MET A 20 -57.19 -20.25 21.49
N ARG A 21 -57.04 -21.03 20.42
CA ARG A 21 -55.75 -21.60 20.00
C ARG A 21 -54.89 -20.58 19.23
N VAL A 22 -55.54 -19.65 18.53
CA VAL A 22 -54.86 -18.59 17.77
C VAL A 22 -54.25 -17.56 18.72
N ASP A 23 -54.93 -17.19 19.81
CA ASP A 23 -54.41 -16.20 20.77
C ASP A 23 -53.16 -16.67 21.52
N ALA A 24 -53.09 -17.95 21.91
CA ALA A 24 -51.92 -18.50 22.59
C ALA A 24 -50.73 -18.70 21.64
N ALA A 25 -50.98 -19.16 20.41
CA ALA A 25 -49.94 -19.31 19.39
C ALA A 25 -49.39 -17.95 18.94
N PHE A 26 -50.26 -16.94 18.77
CA PHE A 26 -49.88 -15.59 18.36
C PHE A 26 -49.07 -14.86 19.46
N ARG A 27 -49.44 -15.04 20.73
CA ARG A 27 -48.66 -14.53 21.88
C ARG A 27 -47.28 -15.18 22.02
N THR A 28 -47.16 -16.46 21.67
CA THR A 28 -45.87 -17.19 21.75
C THR A 28 -44.92 -16.80 20.60
N VAL A 29 -45.46 -16.56 19.39
CA VAL A 29 -44.67 -16.09 18.23
C VAL A 29 -44.17 -14.65 18.42
N ILE A 30 -44.99 -13.75 18.98
CA ILE A 30 -44.55 -12.37 19.29
C ILE A 30 -43.45 -12.36 20.36
N ALA A 31 -43.56 -13.22 21.38
CA ALA A 31 -42.53 -13.33 22.43
C ALA A 31 -41.18 -13.87 21.87
N LEU A 32 -41.20 -14.80 20.91
CA LEU A 32 -40.00 -15.34 20.26
C LEU A 32 -39.36 -14.37 19.26
N ILE A 33 -40.15 -13.54 18.56
CA ILE A 33 -39.63 -12.47 17.69
C ILE A 33 -39.00 -11.35 18.54
N GLY A 34 -39.61 -10.99 19.67
CA GLY A 34 -39.04 -10.02 20.61
C GLY A 34 -37.73 -10.48 21.26
N PHE A 35 -37.59 -11.78 21.55
CA PHE A 35 -36.34 -12.33 22.09
C PHE A 35 -35.24 -12.45 21.03
N SER A 36 -35.60 -12.72 19.77
CA SER A 36 -34.66 -12.72 18.64
C SER A 36 -34.13 -11.32 18.31
N LEU A 37 -34.95 -10.28 18.48
CA LEU A 37 -34.56 -8.89 18.28
C LEU A 37 -33.70 -8.33 19.43
N ALA A 38 -33.82 -8.87 20.64
CA ALA A 38 -32.99 -8.48 21.78
C ALA A 38 -31.54 -9.03 21.70
N LEU A 39 -31.30 -10.07 20.89
CA LEU A 39 -29.95 -10.65 20.69
C LEU A 39 -29.17 -10.02 19.52
N ILE A 40 -29.78 -9.11 18.76
CA ILE A 40 -29.10 -8.35 17.69
C ILE A 40 -28.49 -7.04 18.23
N GLY A 41 -28.87 -6.63 19.45
CA GLY A 41 -28.51 -5.33 20.04
C GLY A 41 -27.15 -5.24 20.75
N CYS A 42 -26.40 -6.34 20.87
CA CYS A 42 -25.05 -6.34 21.44
C CYS A 42 -24.01 -6.79 20.41
N ARG A 43 -24.04 -6.19 19.22
CA ARG A 43 -22.78 -6.02 18.50
C ARG A 43 -22.15 -4.79 19.16
N GLU A 44 -21.09 -4.96 19.94
CA GLU A 44 -20.17 -3.85 20.12
C GLU A 44 -19.83 -3.41 18.71
N HIS A 45 -20.36 -2.26 18.30
CA HIS A 45 -19.76 -1.51 17.23
C HIS A 45 -18.37 -1.24 17.76
N VAL A 46 -17.40 -2.08 17.36
CA VAL A 46 -16.00 -1.73 17.41
C VAL A 46 -15.98 -0.39 16.73
N ALA A 47 -15.81 0.67 17.53
CA ALA A 47 -15.69 2.00 17.00
C ALA A 47 -14.49 1.89 16.06
N VAL A 48 -14.77 1.95 14.75
CA VAL A 48 -13.70 2.15 13.78
C VAL A 48 -13.09 3.46 14.24
N ALA A 49 -11.88 3.39 14.79
CA ALA A 49 -11.18 4.57 15.25
C ALA A 49 -11.25 5.58 14.11
N HIS A 50 -11.74 6.78 14.40
CA HIS A 50 -11.78 7.83 13.39
C HIS A 50 -10.33 8.13 13.01
N VAL A 51 -9.86 7.54 11.93
CA VAL A 51 -8.54 7.80 11.38
C VAL A 51 -8.59 9.23 10.89
N ASP A 52 -7.84 10.12 11.53
CA ASP A 52 -7.58 11.43 10.96
C ASP A 52 -6.78 11.22 9.68
N PRO A 53 -7.33 11.50 8.48
CA PRO A 53 -6.60 11.33 7.23
C PRO A 53 -5.36 12.24 7.15
N ASN A 54 -5.28 13.27 8.01
CA ASN A 54 -4.13 14.16 8.13
C ASN A 54 -3.31 13.92 9.41
N GLY A 55 -3.65 12.89 10.19
CA GLY A 55 -2.89 12.52 11.38
C GLY A 55 -1.51 11.95 11.02
N PRO A 56 -0.56 11.94 11.96
CA PRO A 56 0.73 11.29 11.72
C PRO A 56 0.51 9.80 11.46
N VAL A 57 0.83 9.35 10.25
CA VAL A 57 0.79 7.92 9.88
C VAL A 57 2.15 7.32 10.15
N GLU A 58 2.19 6.29 11.00
CA GLU A 58 3.36 5.44 11.17
C GLU A 58 3.11 4.12 10.44
N ALA A 59 4.03 3.73 9.57
CA ALA A 59 4.00 2.39 8.97
C ALA A 59 4.33 1.37 10.07
N VAL A 60 3.31 0.64 10.54
CA VAL A 60 3.45 -0.35 11.61
C VAL A 60 3.65 -1.73 11.00
N ILE A 61 4.67 -2.47 11.42
CA ILE A 61 4.82 -3.86 10.97
C ILE A 61 3.67 -4.68 11.57
N PRO A 62 2.81 -5.33 10.75
CA PRO A 62 1.65 -6.03 11.28
C PRO A 62 2.09 -7.25 12.10
N GLU A 63 1.52 -7.42 13.31
CA GLU A 63 1.78 -8.60 14.14
C GLU A 63 1.34 -9.91 13.47
N ARG A 64 0.33 -9.83 12.58
CA ARG A 64 -0.20 -10.95 11.80
C ARG A 64 -0.55 -10.49 10.38
N GLY A 65 -0.25 -11.35 9.41
CA GLY A 65 -0.50 -11.08 7.99
C GLY A 65 0.64 -10.29 7.34
N ALA A 66 0.34 -9.68 6.21
CA ALA A 66 1.26 -8.83 5.46
C ALA A 66 0.50 -7.70 4.78
N TYR A 67 1.17 -6.57 4.56
CA TYR A 67 0.65 -5.54 3.67
C TYR A 67 0.62 -6.06 2.23
N THR A 68 -0.44 -5.73 1.52
CA THR A 68 -0.47 -5.85 0.06
C THR A 68 0.17 -4.64 -0.55
N GLY A 69 0.94 -4.85 -1.62
CA GLY A 69 1.41 -3.77 -2.45
C GLY A 69 1.59 -4.22 -3.88
N ALA A 70 1.62 -3.25 -4.77
CA ALA A 70 1.75 -3.47 -6.20
C ALA A 70 2.71 -2.46 -6.83
N PHE A 71 3.45 -2.95 -7.81
CA PHE A 71 4.10 -2.13 -8.81
C PHE A 71 3.35 -2.35 -10.12
N MET A 72 2.67 -1.31 -10.59
CA MET A 72 1.81 -1.39 -11.76
C MET A 72 2.53 -0.77 -12.95
N ASP A 73 2.10 -1.15 -14.15
CA ASP A 73 2.59 -0.54 -15.37
C ASP A 73 2.12 0.93 -15.44
N PHE A 74 3.03 1.82 -15.05
CA PHE A 74 2.86 3.28 -15.05
C PHE A 74 3.65 3.91 -16.21
N GLY A 75 3.75 3.20 -17.35
CA GLY A 75 4.52 3.62 -18.52
C GLY A 75 5.95 3.09 -18.52
N ASP A 76 6.68 3.40 -19.60
CA ASP A 76 8.02 2.85 -19.87
C ASP A 76 9.02 3.13 -18.75
N GLU A 77 8.95 4.30 -18.12
CA GLU A 77 9.77 4.69 -16.98
C GLU A 77 9.16 4.37 -15.61
N GLU A 78 7.93 3.84 -15.58
CA GLU A 78 7.18 3.47 -14.37
C GLU A 78 6.97 4.65 -13.39
N ASP A 79 6.90 5.87 -13.94
CA ASP A 79 6.77 7.14 -13.21
C ASP A 79 5.57 8.00 -13.67
N ASP A 80 4.62 7.47 -14.44
CA ASP A 80 3.35 8.14 -14.77
C ASP A 80 2.18 7.55 -13.95
N VAL A 81 2.19 7.84 -12.64
CA VAL A 81 1.21 7.25 -11.71
C VAL A 81 -0.18 7.86 -11.92
N SER A 82 -1.15 7.02 -12.30
CA SER A 82 -2.55 7.43 -12.48
C SER A 82 -3.48 6.72 -11.51
N LEU A 83 -4.53 7.43 -11.07
CA LEU A 83 -5.56 6.87 -10.19
C LEU A 83 -6.34 5.74 -10.88
N GLU A 84 -6.62 5.89 -12.18
CA GLU A 84 -7.37 4.91 -12.99
C GLU A 84 -6.66 3.54 -13.00
N VAL A 85 -5.36 3.51 -13.27
CA VAL A 85 -4.58 2.25 -13.26
C VAL A 85 -4.63 1.57 -11.90
N ILE A 86 -4.56 2.34 -10.81
CA ILE A 86 -4.63 1.78 -9.46
C ILE A 86 -6.03 1.20 -9.19
N GLU A 87 -7.09 1.96 -9.45
CA GLU A 87 -8.48 1.52 -9.20
C GLU A 87 -8.83 0.28 -10.05
N ASP A 88 -8.40 0.23 -11.31
CA ASP A 88 -8.58 -0.91 -12.20
C ASP A 88 -7.85 -2.16 -11.69
N PHE A 89 -6.59 -2.00 -11.24
CA PHE A 89 -5.84 -3.11 -10.65
C PHE A 89 -6.51 -3.62 -9.37
N GLU A 90 -6.92 -2.73 -8.47
CA GLU A 90 -7.60 -3.10 -7.23
C GLU A 90 -8.94 -3.79 -7.48
N GLN A 91 -9.70 -3.34 -8.49
CA GLN A 91 -10.93 -3.99 -8.93
C GLN A 91 -10.64 -5.40 -9.46
N MET A 92 -9.58 -5.57 -10.25
CA MET A 92 -9.18 -6.86 -10.82
C MET A 92 -8.81 -7.88 -9.74
N VAL A 93 -8.04 -7.47 -8.73
CA VAL A 93 -7.58 -8.36 -7.65
C VAL A 93 -8.55 -8.44 -6.47
N GLY A 94 -9.56 -7.56 -6.44
CA GLY A 94 -10.57 -7.47 -5.39
C GLY A 94 -10.00 -7.03 -4.03
N LYS A 95 -8.91 -6.25 -4.02
CA LYS A 95 -8.21 -5.87 -2.77
C LYS A 95 -7.42 -4.57 -2.92
N HIS A 96 -7.54 -3.72 -1.88
CA HIS A 96 -6.75 -2.50 -1.70
C HIS A 96 -5.24 -2.79 -1.58
N GLN A 97 -4.42 -2.01 -2.26
CA GLN A 97 -2.96 -2.03 -2.16
C GLN A 97 -2.52 -1.04 -1.11
N ALA A 98 -2.07 -1.54 0.05
CA ALA A 98 -1.58 -0.69 1.13
C ALA A 98 -0.28 0.05 0.76
N ILE A 99 0.51 -0.51 -0.16
CA ILE A 99 1.75 0.09 -0.65
C ILE A 99 1.70 0.12 -2.18
N ILE A 100 2.02 1.27 -2.77
CA ILE A 100 2.12 1.40 -4.24
C ILE A 100 3.53 1.87 -4.55
N ALA A 101 4.21 1.13 -5.44
CA ALA A 101 5.54 1.46 -5.91
C ALA A 101 5.49 2.33 -7.16
N SER A 102 6.44 3.24 -7.30
CA SER A 102 6.72 3.98 -8.54
C SER A 102 8.22 4.28 -8.65
N SER A 103 8.69 4.55 -9.86
CA SER A 103 10.09 4.91 -10.11
C SER A 103 10.34 6.41 -9.92
N SER A 104 11.60 6.76 -9.64
CA SER A 104 12.12 8.13 -9.63
C SER A 104 13.58 8.11 -10.07
N TYR A 105 13.80 8.46 -11.33
CA TYR A 105 15.14 8.43 -11.93
C TYR A 105 15.86 9.77 -11.78
N TRP A 106 17.15 9.73 -11.44
CA TRP A 106 17.94 10.95 -11.28
C TRP A 106 18.04 11.75 -12.58
N GLY A 107 17.95 11.09 -13.75
CA GLY A 107 17.89 11.71 -15.06
C GLY A 107 16.76 12.74 -15.20
N GLU A 108 15.65 12.59 -14.48
CA GLU A 108 14.53 13.55 -14.48
C GLU A 108 14.81 14.82 -13.66
N GLN A 109 15.84 14.80 -12.81
CA GLN A 109 16.29 15.95 -12.01
C GLN A 109 15.17 16.58 -11.15
N ASN A 110 14.19 15.77 -10.72
CA ASN A 110 13.05 16.21 -9.93
C ASN A 110 12.80 15.30 -8.72
N PHE A 111 11.88 15.75 -7.86
CA PHE A 111 11.22 14.93 -6.83
C PHE A 111 9.81 14.60 -7.34
N PRO A 112 9.33 13.34 -7.29
CA PRO A 112 8.12 12.88 -8.00
C PRO A 112 6.83 13.24 -7.25
N VAL A 113 6.66 14.52 -6.87
CA VAL A 113 5.59 14.97 -5.96
C VAL A 113 4.17 14.63 -6.45
N ASP A 114 3.93 14.69 -7.75
CA ASP A 114 2.61 14.44 -8.34
C ASP A 114 2.22 12.96 -8.18
N ASN A 115 3.14 12.04 -8.48
CA ASN A 115 2.95 10.60 -8.28
C ASN A 115 2.68 10.27 -6.81
N LEU A 116 3.49 10.83 -5.90
CA LEU A 116 3.34 10.56 -4.47
C LEU A 116 2.02 11.12 -3.93
N ASN A 117 1.56 12.26 -4.45
CA ASN A 117 0.27 12.82 -4.10
C ASN A 117 -0.89 11.94 -4.58
N VAL A 118 -0.81 11.36 -5.79
CA VAL A 118 -1.83 10.42 -6.27
C VAL A 118 -1.91 9.20 -5.34
N ILE A 119 -0.77 8.57 -5.05
CA ILE A 119 -0.69 7.39 -4.18
C ILE A 119 -1.20 7.71 -2.76
N TRP A 120 -0.73 8.80 -2.18
CA TRP A 120 -1.11 9.18 -0.83
C TRP A 120 -2.60 9.51 -0.72
N ARG A 121 -3.15 10.27 -1.67
CA ARG A 121 -4.58 10.66 -1.68
C ARG A 121 -5.50 9.47 -1.95
N HIS A 122 -5.02 8.43 -2.63
CA HIS A 122 -5.73 7.15 -2.72
C HIS A 122 -5.81 6.44 -1.35
N GLY A 123 -4.92 6.74 -0.41
CA GLY A 123 -4.85 6.07 0.90
C GLY A 123 -3.85 4.92 0.93
N SER A 124 -2.84 4.96 0.07
CA SER A 124 -1.74 4.00 0.01
C SER A 124 -0.43 4.66 0.42
N LEU A 125 0.50 3.88 0.98
CA LEU A 125 1.84 4.35 1.34
C LEU A 125 2.73 4.33 0.08
N PRO A 126 3.31 5.46 -0.34
CA PRO A 126 4.22 5.47 -1.49
C PRO A 126 5.51 4.71 -1.19
N LEU A 127 5.95 3.89 -2.14
CA LEU A 127 7.29 3.31 -2.20
C LEU A 127 7.98 3.83 -3.47
N VAL A 128 9.14 4.46 -3.30
CA VAL A 128 9.89 5.06 -4.42
C VAL A 128 11.16 4.26 -4.68
N PHE A 129 11.32 3.76 -5.92
CA PHE A 129 12.60 3.30 -6.43
C PHE A 129 13.41 4.50 -6.93
N TRP A 130 14.28 5.03 -6.07
CA TRP A 130 15.07 6.21 -6.34
C TRP A 130 16.43 5.81 -6.93
N SER A 131 16.54 5.90 -8.25
CA SER A 131 17.62 5.27 -9.01
C SER A 131 18.59 6.31 -9.60
N PRO A 132 19.90 6.23 -9.28
CA PRO A 132 20.92 7.09 -9.87
C PRO A 132 21.22 6.64 -11.32
N TRP A 133 20.27 6.93 -12.22
CA TRP A 133 20.29 6.54 -13.62
C TRP A 133 20.05 7.74 -14.53
N ASP A 134 20.80 7.83 -15.64
CA ASP A 134 20.64 8.83 -16.68
C ASP A 134 19.98 8.28 -17.94
N LYS A 135 19.40 9.20 -18.72
CA LYS A 135 18.87 8.87 -20.05
C LYS A 135 20.02 8.58 -21.04
N PRO A 136 19.85 7.62 -21.96
CA PRO A 136 18.76 6.64 -22.02
C PRO A 136 18.89 5.57 -20.93
N TYR A 137 17.77 5.15 -20.34
CA TYR A 137 17.72 4.17 -19.25
C TYR A 137 17.98 2.75 -19.79
N GLU A 138 19.24 2.45 -20.09
CA GLU A 138 19.69 1.20 -20.69
C GLU A 138 20.40 0.28 -19.67
N GLU A 139 19.89 -0.94 -19.51
CA GLU A 139 20.46 -1.98 -18.64
C GLU A 139 21.71 -2.63 -19.25
N ASP A 140 22.55 -3.21 -18.42
CA ASP A 140 23.86 -3.80 -18.75
C ASP A 140 24.90 -2.77 -19.23
N HIS A 141 24.63 -1.50 -18.96
CA HIS A 141 25.59 -0.41 -19.13
C HIS A 141 26.25 -0.08 -17.79
N GLY A 142 27.58 0.12 -17.85
CA GLY A 142 28.36 0.49 -16.67
C GLY A 142 27.99 1.88 -16.12
N PRO A 143 28.74 2.36 -15.11
CA PRO A 143 28.44 3.62 -14.44
C PRO A 143 28.26 4.78 -15.42
N ASP A 144 27.16 5.51 -15.27
CA ASP A 144 26.88 6.74 -16.01
C ASP A 144 27.35 7.98 -15.21
N LYS A 145 26.83 9.17 -15.56
CA LYS A 145 27.19 10.41 -14.86
C LYS A 145 26.82 10.42 -13.37
N PHE A 146 25.87 9.59 -12.94
CA PHE A 146 25.43 9.41 -11.56
C PHE A 146 26.13 8.24 -10.86
N GLY A 147 27.22 7.70 -11.42
CA GLY A 147 27.97 6.60 -10.83
C GLY A 147 28.37 6.84 -9.36
N LEU A 148 28.48 5.75 -8.59
CA LEU A 148 28.68 5.81 -7.13
C LEU A 148 29.94 6.57 -6.73
N SER A 149 31.00 6.51 -7.53
CA SER A 149 32.23 7.29 -7.31
C SER A 149 31.99 8.79 -7.41
N GLU A 150 31.10 9.23 -8.31
CA GLU A 150 30.76 10.64 -8.50
C GLU A 150 29.84 11.16 -7.40
N ILE A 151 28.92 10.31 -6.92
CA ILE A 151 28.11 10.57 -5.73
C ILE A 151 29.03 10.75 -4.51
N LEU A 152 29.97 9.83 -4.30
CA LEU A 152 30.92 9.89 -3.18
C LEU A 152 31.91 11.06 -3.28
N ALA A 153 32.16 11.58 -4.48
CA ALA A 153 32.93 12.80 -4.71
C ALA A 153 32.12 14.08 -4.45
N GLY A 154 30.84 13.96 -4.12
CA GLY A 154 29.94 15.08 -3.82
C GLY A 154 29.44 15.84 -5.04
N LYS A 155 29.61 15.31 -6.26
CA LYS A 155 29.19 16.02 -7.49
C LYS A 155 27.67 16.22 -7.57
N TRP A 156 26.91 15.33 -6.95
CA TRP A 156 25.44 15.33 -6.98
C TRP A 156 24.80 15.82 -5.69
N ASP A 157 25.60 16.42 -4.80
CA ASP A 157 25.18 16.97 -3.52
C ASP A 157 23.98 17.91 -3.63
N ALA A 158 24.03 18.85 -4.57
CA ALA A 158 22.96 19.82 -4.76
C ALA A 158 21.65 19.16 -5.21
N TYR A 159 21.72 18.13 -6.07
CA TYR A 159 20.55 17.38 -6.49
C TYR A 159 19.94 16.61 -5.31
N ILE A 160 20.77 15.89 -4.54
CA ILE A 160 20.34 15.14 -3.35
C ILE A 160 19.71 16.08 -2.32
N ASP A 161 20.31 17.25 -2.08
CA ASP A 161 19.82 18.24 -1.12
C ASP A 161 18.46 18.81 -1.54
N ASN A 162 18.30 19.14 -2.83
CA ASN A 162 17.02 19.63 -3.37
C ASN A 162 15.93 18.55 -3.33
N TRP A 163 16.27 17.31 -3.68
CA TRP A 163 15.35 16.17 -3.60
C TRP A 163 14.90 15.94 -2.15
N ALA A 164 15.84 16.01 -1.19
CA ALA A 164 15.54 15.86 0.23
C ALA A 164 14.69 17.01 0.79
N ASP A 165 14.93 18.25 0.33
CA ASP A 165 14.10 19.40 0.70
C ASP A 165 12.65 19.21 0.22
N ALA A 166 12.47 18.81 -1.05
CA ALA A 166 11.14 18.51 -1.59
C ALA A 166 10.49 17.32 -0.88
N ALA A 167 11.26 16.29 -0.53
CA ALA A 167 10.78 15.14 0.23
C ALA A 167 10.30 15.54 1.62
N ARG A 168 11.02 16.42 2.33
CA ARG A 168 10.56 16.99 3.60
C ARG A 168 9.26 17.78 3.42
N ASP A 169 9.20 18.61 2.39
CA ASP A 169 8.08 19.52 2.13
C ASP A 169 6.82 18.77 1.65
N PHE A 170 6.97 17.56 1.07
CA PHE A 170 5.85 16.64 0.81
C PHE A 170 5.08 16.28 2.08
N GLY A 171 5.75 16.24 3.25
CA GLY A 171 5.09 16.20 4.55
C GLY A 171 4.40 14.87 4.93
N HIS A 172 4.28 13.92 4.00
CA HIS A 172 3.68 12.60 4.26
C HIS A 172 4.74 11.49 4.32
N PRO A 173 4.47 10.39 5.06
CA PRO A 173 5.36 9.25 5.10
C PRO A 173 5.53 8.60 3.73
N MET A 174 6.73 8.13 3.43
CA MET A 174 7.04 7.35 2.23
C MET A 174 8.14 6.33 2.51
N ILE A 175 8.18 5.26 1.72
CA ILE A 175 9.30 4.33 1.67
C ILE A 175 10.19 4.72 0.49
N VAL A 176 11.51 4.73 0.69
CA VAL A 176 12.48 5.01 -0.38
C VAL A 176 13.51 3.89 -0.43
N VAL A 177 13.75 3.39 -1.64
CA VAL A 177 14.81 2.44 -1.98
C VAL A 177 15.80 3.17 -2.87
N PHE A 178 17.01 3.42 -2.37
CA PHE A 178 18.09 3.96 -3.18
C PHE A 178 18.88 2.83 -3.84
N GLY A 179 18.95 2.86 -5.18
CA GLY A 179 19.74 1.91 -5.98
C GLY A 179 19.31 0.45 -5.78
N VAL A 180 18.19 0.07 -6.40
CA VAL A 180 17.59 -1.26 -6.28
C VAL A 180 18.52 -2.34 -6.83
N GLU A 181 18.46 -3.57 -6.31
CA GLU A 181 19.14 -4.75 -6.92
C GLU A 181 20.64 -4.54 -7.23
N MET A 182 21.33 -3.80 -6.37
CA MET A 182 22.74 -3.44 -6.57
C MET A 182 23.72 -4.62 -6.57
N ASN A 183 23.28 -5.80 -6.13
CA ASN A 183 24.01 -7.06 -6.20
C ASN A 183 24.01 -7.68 -7.62
N GLY A 184 23.16 -7.18 -8.53
CA GLY A 184 23.08 -7.60 -9.92
C GLY A 184 24.25 -7.13 -10.78
N THR A 185 24.04 -7.19 -12.10
CA THR A 185 24.99 -6.72 -13.13
C THR A 185 24.38 -5.79 -14.17
N TRP A 186 23.10 -5.46 -14.04
CA TRP A 186 22.31 -4.76 -15.05
C TRP A 186 22.21 -3.26 -14.82
N PHE A 187 22.36 -2.77 -13.57
CA PHE A 187 22.23 -1.34 -13.28
C PHE A 187 23.57 -0.63 -13.11
N PRO A 188 23.69 0.66 -13.48
CA PRO A 188 24.95 1.41 -13.39
C PRO A 188 25.45 1.62 -11.94
N TRP A 189 24.60 1.40 -10.94
CA TRP A 189 24.97 1.38 -9.51
C TRP A 189 25.28 -0.02 -8.98
N SER A 190 25.21 -1.07 -9.80
CA SER A 190 25.52 -2.43 -9.38
C SER A 190 26.99 -2.55 -8.93
N GLY A 191 27.21 -3.17 -7.77
CA GLY A 191 28.53 -3.37 -7.18
C GLY A 191 29.50 -4.12 -8.11
N ALA A 192 28.99 -4.90 -9.07
CA ALA A 192 29.75 -5.54 -10.13
C ALA A 192 30.65 -4.56 -10.90
N TYR A 193 30.16 -3.34 -11.16
CA TYR A 193 30.92 -2.31 -11.87
C TYR A 193 31.95 -1.57 -10.99
N TYR A 194 31.87 -1.73 -9.67
CA TYR A 194 32.75 -1.07 -8.70
C TYR A 194 33.76 -2.04 -8.07
N GLY A 195 34.30 -2.93 -8.91
CA GLY A 195 35.26 -3.96 -8.51
C GLY A 195 34.62 -5.26 -8.04
N GLY A 196 33.28 -5.36 -8.00
CA GLY A 196 32.56 -6.60 -7.72
C GLY A 196 33.09 -7.36 -6.51
N ALA A 197 33.41 -8.64 -6.70
CA ALA A 197 34.01 -9.51 -5.69
C ALA A 197 35.55 -9.38 -5.57
N GLN A 198 36.15 -8.27 -6.00
CA GLN A 198 37.57 -8.02 -5.75
C GLN A 198 37.80 -7.74 -4.26
N TRP A 199 38.70 -8.51 -3.64
CA TRP A 199 39.14 -8.28 -2.27
C TRP A 199 40.10 -7.08 -2.19
N ASP A 200 39.86 -6.21 -1.22
CA ASP A 200 40.77 -5.15 -0.81
C ASP A 200 41.46 -5.56 0.50
N ALA A 201 42.76 -5.82 0.45
CA ALA A 201 43.52 -6.27 1.61
C ALA A 201 43.73 -5.16 2.66
N GLU A 202 43.75 -3.90 2.26
CA GLU A 202 43.92 -2.76 3.15
C GLU A 202 42.62 -2.49 3.91
N ALA A 203 41.50 -2.47 3.19
CA ALA A 203 40.17 -2.29 3.78
C ALA A 203 39.63 -3.56 4.46
N LYS A 204 40.24 -4.72 4.19
CA LYS A 204 39.76 -6.05 4.60
C LYS A 204 38.29 -6.28 4.21
N ASN A 205 37.92 -5.90 2.99
CA ASN A 205 36.56 -6.04 2.50
C ASN A 205 36.48 -6.19 0.96
N TRP A 206 35.30 -6.53 0.46
CA TRP A 206 34.99 -6.62 -0.98
C TRP A 206 34.69 -5.25 -1.56
N LYS A 207 35.34 -4.88 -2.67
CA LYS A 207 35.25 -3.53 -3.25
C LYS A 207 33.84 -3.15 -3.71
N GLY A 208 33.15 -4.02 -4.44
CA GLY A 208 31.82 -3.74 -4.98
C GLY A 208 30.79 -3.45 -3.87
N PRO A 209 30.54 -4.41 -2.96
CA PRO A 209 29.64 -4.22 -1.82
C PRO A 209 30.06 -3.04 -0.91
N GLU A 210 31.36 -2.84 -0.68
CA GLU A 210 31.86 -1.70 0.10
C GLU A 210 31.54 -0.36 -0.55
N THR A 211 31.71 -0.25 -1.88
CA THR A 211 31.46 0.99 -2.61
C THR A 211 29.97 1.34 -2.58
N PHE A 212 29.09 0.35 -2.79
CA PHE A 212 27.65 0.58 -2.65
C PHE A 212 27.27 0.97 -1.23
N ARG A 213 27.78 0.26 -0.20
CA ARG A 213 27.48 0.61 1.20
C ARG A 213 27.87 2.06 1.51
N LYS A 214 29.07 2.50 1.07
CA LYS A 214 29.52 3.88 1.26
C LYS A 214 28.56 4.87 0.60
N ALA A 215 28.17 4.64 -0.65
CA ALA A 215 27.27 5.52 -1.38
C ALA A 215 25.87 5.55 -0.75
N TYR A 216 25.33 4.40 -0.36
CA TYR A 216 24.06 4.29 0.36
C TYR A 216 24.09 5.11 1.65
N CYS A 217 25.10 4.92 2.51
CA CYS A 217 25.24 5.71 3.74
C CYS A 217 25.37 7.21 3.44
N TYR A 218 26.19 7.59 2.45
CA TYR A 218 26.40 8.98 2.06
C TYR A 218 25.08 9.67 1.66
N VAL A 219 24.32 9.06 0.77
CA VAL A 219 23.04 9.60 0.29
C VAL A 219 22.03 9.68 1.43
N VAL A 220 21.87 8.60 2.20
CA VAL A 220 20.92 8.54 3.31
C VAL A 220 21.24 9.56 4.40
N ASP A 221 22.51 9.69 4.80
CA ASP A 221 22.93 10.65 5.81
C ASP A 221 22.74 12.08 5.34
N ARG A 222 22.98 12.35 4.05
CA ARG A 222 22.73 13.66 3.46
C ARG A 222 21.25 14.04 3.47
N VAL A 223 20.38 13.14 3.02
CA VAL A 223 18.93 13.34 3.05
C VAL A 223 18.42 13.57 4.49
N ARG A 224 18.94 12.79 5.46
CA ARG A 224 18.63 12.99 6.88
C ARG A 224 19.10 14.35 7.39
N ALA A 225 20.26 14.84 6.97
CA ALA A 225 20.78 16.16 7.35
C ALA A 225 19.90 17.32 6.84
N ARG A 226 19.10 17.10 5.79
CA ARG A 226 18.09 18.05 5.29
C ARG A 226 16.75 17.99 6.05
N GLY A 227 16.62 17.08 7.03
CA GLY A 227 15.44 16.98 7.88
C GLY A 227 14.26 16.22 7.26
N ALA A 228 14.48 15.46 6.19
CA ALA A 228 13.45 14.60 5.56
C ALA A 228 13.16 13.34 6.41
N SER A 229 12.65 13.54 7.63
CA SER A 229 12.38 12.46 8.60
C SER A 229 11.13 11.64 8.28
N ASN A 230 10.34 12.06 7.29
CA ASN A 230 9.18 11.35 6.77
C ASN A 230 9.55 10.14 5.88
N ILE A 231 10.83 9.97 5.54
CA ILE A 231 11.30 8.83 4.75
C ILE A 231 11.59 7.62 5.65
N LYS A 232 11.06 6.46 5.25
CA LYS A 232 11.48 5.14 5.71
C LYS A 232 12.39 4.51 4.66
N TRP A 233 13.63 4.23 5.04
CA TRP A 233 14.60 3.66 4.12
C TRP A 233 14.45 2.14 4.04
N MET A 234 14.29 1.62 2.83
CA MET A 234 14.30 0.18 2.55
C MET A 234 15.59 -0.16 1.79
N PHE A 235 16.26 -1.22 2.24
CA PHE A 235 17.43 -1.78 1.58
C PHE A 235 16.97 -2.98 0.75
N HIS A 236 17.36 -3.01 -0.54
CA HIS A 236 16.90 -4.01 -1.50
C HIS A 236 18.11 -4.69 -2.16
N THR A 237 18.12 -6.02 -2.17
CA THR A 237 19.13 -6.92 -2.74
C THR A 237 18.44 -8.04 -3.50
#